data_AF-A0A7S3JL12-F1
#
_entry.id   AF-A0A7S3JL12-F1
#
_cell.length_a   1.000
_cell.length_b   1.000
_cell.length_c   1.000
_cell.angle_alpha   90.00
_cell.angle_beta   90.00
_cell.angle_gamma   90.00
#
_symmetry.space_group_name_H-M   'P 1'
#
loop_
_entity.id
_entity.type
_entity.pdbx_description
1 polymer ?
#
loop_
_entity_poly.entity_id
_entity_poly.type
_entity_poly.pdbx_seq_one_letter_code
_entity_poly.pdbx_strand_id
1 'polypeptide(L)'
;NLDLYYRALIFYLEEQPMLLNDLLKLLAMKIDLSKCVAVMRKAGHLTLIEPFLKSVQNQNLSAVNEALNEIYVENEDYEGLRSSITEYDNFESLSLAQQIENHELLEFRRIAAIIYRKNTKFDKSIEISKKDELWKDAIETVAESKDMRLAEELLRFFMETGEKELFAAMLYSCYELIKPDVAMEVAWRFGLIEYAMPYFIQFMKDLYTKAEAPPPKKPAEDRTHEDTANRLQEIDMGFLFPHAGVPQIQAIMPSPGSMGGMDMGMMGGFPGMNPNPGFMGGGMGG
;
A
#
# COMPACT_ATOMS: atom_id res chain seq x y z
N ASN A 1 18.65 35.79 -21.72
CA ASN A 1 19.98 35.42 -21.21
C ASN A 1 19.91 35.02 -19.75
N LEU A 2 19.56 33.75 -19.48
CA LEU A 2 19.54 33.20 -18.13
C LEU A 2 20.97 32.97 -17.59
N ASP A 3 21.93 32.74 -18.48
CA ASP A 3 23.35 32.53 -18.14
C ASP A 3 24.00 33.72 -17.43
N LEU A 4 23.52 34.94 -17.71
CA LEU A 4 24.01 36.14 -17.02
C LEU A 4 23.61 36.11 -15.53
N TYR A 5 22.44 35.60 -15.19
CA TYR A 5 22.00 35.47 -13.80
C TYR A 5 22.83 34.42 -13.06
N TYR A 6 23.13 33.27 -13.67
CA TYR A 6 23.99 32.26 -13.04
C TYR A 6 25.43 32.77 -12.84
N ARG A 7 25.96 33.53 -13.81
CA ARG A 7 27.28 34.15 -13.66
C ARG A 7 27.30 35.24 -12.59
N ALA A 8 26.22 36.03 -12.48
CA ALA A 8 26.06 36.99 -11.40
C ALA A 8 25.92 36.29 -10.03
N LEU A 9 25.22 35.17 -9.95
CA LEU A 9 25.10 34.38 -8.71
C LEU A 9 26.46 33.89 -8.22
N ILE A 10 27.30 33.35 -9.11
CA ILE A 10 28.67 32.92 -8.75
C ILE A 10 29.50 34.12 -8.26
N PHE A 11 29.43 35.26 -8.95
CA PHE A 11 30.13 36.47 -8.53
C PHE A 11 29.68 36.98 -7.15
N TYR A 12 28.37 37.01 -6.90
CA TYR A 12 27.83 37.40 -5.59
C TYR A 12 28.19 36.39 -4.50
N LEU A 13 28.26 35.10 -4.83
CA LEU A 13 28.70 34.07 -3.89
C LEU A 13 30.17 34.26 -3.50
N GLU A 14 31.03 34.66 -4.44
CA GLU A 14 32.46 34.90 -4.19
C GLU A 14 32.73 36.21 -3.44
N GLU A 15 32.03 37.31 -3.79
CA GLU A 15 32.33 38.65 -3.26
C GLU A 15 31.46 39.06 -2.06
N GLN A 16 30.16 38.73 -2.05
CA GLN A 16 29.22 39.14 -1.00
C GLN A 16 28.19 38.07 -0.64
N PRO A 17 28.60 37.05 0.16
CA PRO A 17 27.74 35.92 0.52
C PRO A 17 26.43 36.34 1.22
N MET A 18 26.45 37.37 2.08
CA MET A 18 25.26 37.74 2.86
C MET A 18 24.11 38.33 2.03
N LEU A 19 24.42 39.01 0.91
CA LEU A 19 23.41 39.65 0.05
C LEU A 19 22.80 38.67 -0.96
N LEU A 20 23.35 37.46 -1.05
CA LEU A 20 22.91 36.43 -1.98
C LEU A 20 21.44 36.05 -1.76
N ASN A 21 21.01 35.95 -0.49
CA ASN A 21 19.63 35.60 -0.16
C ASN A 21 18.61 36.61 -0.69
N ASP A 22 18.92 37.90 -0.63
CA ASP A 22 18.02 38.95 -1.11
C ASP A 22 17.98 39.00 -2.65
N LEU A 23 19.14 38.80 -3.28
CA LEU A 23 19.23 38.65 -4.73
C LEU A 23 18.42 37.44 -5.23
N LEU A 24 18.56 36.29 -4.55
CA LEU A 24 17.85 35.06 -4.88
C LEU A 24 16.33 35.22 -4.74
N LYS A 25 15.84 35.90 -3.70
CA LYS A 25 14.40 36.22 -3.56
C LYS A 25 13.85 37.01 -4.74
N LEU A 26 14.58 38.00 -5.24
CA LEU A 26 14.18 38.79 -6.40
C LEU A 26 14.21 37.99 -7.71
N LEU A 27 15.14 37.04 -7.81
CA LEU A 27 15.35 36.21 -8.98
C LEU A 27 14.52 34.91 -8.97
N ALA A 28 13.83 34.61 -7.87
CA ALA A 28 13.07 33.38 -7.66
C ALA A 28 12.07 33.06 -8.78
N MET A 29 11.41 34.07 -9.35
CA MET A 29 10.43 33.88 -10.44
C MET A 29 11.06 33.82 -11.84
N LYS A 30 12.36 34.11 -11.98
CA LYS A 30 13.06 34.23 -13.27
C LYS A 30 14.12 33.17 -13.51
N ILE A 31 14.56 32.48 -12.46
CA ILE A 31 15.62 31.47 -12.51
C ILE A 31 15.01 30.06 -12.37
N ASP A 32 15.65 29.08 -13.00
CA ASP A 32 15.38 27.67 -12.78
C ASP A 32 16.04 27.23 -11.47
N LEU A 33 15.19 26.99 -10.47
CA LEU A 33 15.57 26.68 -9.09
C LEU A 33 16.40 25.41 -9.00
N SER A 34 16.12 24.40 -9.83
CA SER A 34 16.87 23.14 -9.82
C SER A 34 18.33 23.35 -10.26
N LYS A 35 18.54 24.18 -11.29
CA LYS A 35 19.88 24.57 -11.73
C LYS A 35 20.58 25.45 -10.71
N CYS A 36 19.85 26.37 -10.07
CA CYS A 36 20.40 27.21 -9.01
C CYS A 36 20.92 26.35 -7.85
N VAL A 37 20.12 25.39 -7.38
CA VAL A 37 20.53 24.45 -6.33
C VAL A 37 21.75 23.65 -6.77
N ALA A 38 21.80 23.14 -8.01
CA ALA A 38 22.95 22.40 -8.50
C ALA A 38 24.25 23.23 -8.55
N VAL A 39 24.17 24.52 -8.90
CA VAL A 39 25.31 25.44 -8.86
C VAL A 39 25.76 25.69 -7.43
N MET A 40 24.81 25.90 -6.51
CA MET A 40 25.10 26.13 -5.09
C MET A 40 25.67 24.88 -4.39
N ARG A 41 25.17 23.69 -4.75
CA ARG A 41 25.71 22.39 -4.31
C ARG A 41 27.16 22.20 -4.76
N LYS A 42 27.49 22.57 -6.00
CA LYS A 42 28.89 22.54 -6.50
C LYS A 42 29.80 23.53 -5.78
N ALA A 43 29.27 24.65 -5.34
CA ALA A 43 30.03 25.65 -4.60
C ALA A 43 30.19 25.33 -3.11
N GLY A 44 29.48 24.32 -2.58
CA GLY A 44 29.62 23.87 -1.18
C GLY A 44 29.04 24.83 -0.14
N HIS A 45 28.28 25.84 -0.54
CA HIS A 45 27.67 26.84 0.34
C HIS A 45 26.15 26.72 0.39
N LEU A 46 25.66 25.49 0.55
CA LEU A 46 24.22 25.20 0.55
C LEU A 46 23.51 25.75 1.81
N THR A 47 24.20 25.77 2.96
CA THR A 47 23.67 26.31 4.23
C THR A 47 23.35 27.81 4.15
N LEU A 48 24.09 28.57 3.33
CA LEU A 48 23.89 30.01 3.19
C LEU A 48 22.54 30.36 2.55
N ILE A 49 22.01 29.48 1.70
CA ILE A 49 20.76 29.70 0.96
C ILE A 49 19.54 29.11 1.67
N GLU A 50 19.68 28.57 2.88
CA GLU A 50 18.58 28.00 3.66
C GLU A 50 17.31 28.89 3.73
N PRO A 51 17.39 30.19 4.11
CA PRO A 51 16.19 31.03 4.19
C PRO A 51 15.54 31.27 2.82
N PHE A 52 16.33 31.24 1.74
CA PHE A 52 15.79 31.30 0.38
C PHE A 52 15.08 29.98 0.01
N LEU A 53 15.70 28.82 0.29
CA LEU A 53 15.09 27.52 0.00
C LEU A 53 13.77 27.33 0.76
N LYS A 54 13.70 27.74 2.03
CA LYS A 54 12.45 27.77 2.82
C LYS A 54 11.35 28.60 2.15
N SER A 55 11.71 29.75 1.56
CA SER A 55 10.72 30.61 0.88
C SER A 55 10.20 30.04 -0.45
N VAL A 56 10.97 29.14 -1.06
CA VAL A 56 10.69 28.53 -2.38
C VAL A 56 10.12 27.11 -2.24
N GLN A 57 10.14 26.56 -1.03
CA GLN A 57 9.71 25.19 -0.74
C GLN A 57 8.24 24.92 -1.13
N ASN A 58 7.41 25.97 -1.15
CA ASN A 58 6.03 25.93 -1.64
C ASN A 58 5.88 25.44 -3.10
N GLN A 59 6.93 25.49 -3.91
CA GLN A 59 6.91 24.95 -5.28
C GLN A 59 7.08 23.42 -5.34
N ASN A 60 7.35 22.76 -4.21
CA ASN A 60 7.50 21.31 -4.05
C ASN A 60 8.40 20.68 -5.13
N LEU A 61 9.58 21.28 -5.36
CA LEU A 61 10.56 20.78 -6.32
C LEU A 61 11.51 19.79 -5.64
N SER A 62 11.73 18.64 -6.27
CA SER A 62 12.59 17.58 -5.72
C SER A 62 14.00 18.04 -5.40
N ALA A 63 14.65 18.78 -6.30
CA ALA A 63 16.00 19.30 -6.08
C ALA A 63 16.07 20.26 -4.88
N VAL A 64 15.03 21.08 -4.65
CA VAL A 64 14.96 22.02 -3.52
C VAL A 64 14.73 21.27 -2.21
N ASN A 65 13.81 20.32 -2.20
CA ASN A 65 13.50 19.51 -1.02
C ASN A 65 14.69 18.63 -0.62
N GLU A 66 15.37 18.00 -1.58
CA GLU A 66 16.56 17.20 -1.33
C GLU A 66 17.70 18.04 -0.73
N ALA A 67 18.00 19.19 -1.35
CA ALA A 67 18.98 20.13 -0.82
C ALA A 67 18.63 20.64 0.59
N LEU A 68 17.34 20.92 0.84
CA LEU A 68 16.91 21.39 2.15
C LEU A 68 17.00 20.27 3.20
N ASN A 69 16.67 19.03 2.83
CA ASN A 69 16.82 17.87 3.71
C ASN A 69 18.29 17.59 4.03
N GLU A 70 19.21 17.74 3.06
CA GLU A 70 20.65 17.67 3.30
C GLU A 70 21.09 18.71 4.35
N ILE A 71 20.64 19.97 4.21
CA ILE A 71 20.94 21.04 5.18
C ILE A 71 20.40 20.69 6.57
N TYR A 72 19.17 20.18 6.68
CA TYR A 72 18.60 19.82 7.98
C TYR A 72 19.34 18.67 8.65
N VAL A 73 19.85 17.71 7.88
CA VAL A 73 20.69 16.63 8.41
C VAL A 73 22.04 17.18 8.88
N GLU A 74 22.68 18.07 8.12
CA GLU A 74 23.96 18.70 8.51
C GLU A 74 23.83 19.62 9.74
N ASN A 75 22.74 20.38 9.84
CA ASN A 75 22.48 21.32 10.94
C ASN A 75 21.83 20.64 12.16
N GLU A 76 21.55 19.34 12.10
CA GLU A 76 20.85 18.56 13.12
C GLU A 76 19.44 19.08 13.50
N ASP A 77 18.77 19.81 12.60
CA ASP A 77 17.43 20.36 12.82
C ASP A 77 16.33 19.32 12.48
N TYR A 78 16.00 18.51 13.48
CA TYR A 78 14.98 17.47 13.37
C TYR A 78 13.54 18.02 13.24
N GLU A 79 13.24 19.18 13.82
CA GLU A 79 11.88 19.78 13.76
C GLU A 79 11.59 20.33 12.36
N GLY A 80 12.58 21.03 11.79
CA GLY A 80 12.54 21.53 10.43
C GLY A 80 12.39 20.39 9.43
N LEU A 81 13.18 19.32 9.58
CA LEU A 81 13.10 18.14 8.71
C LEU A 81 11.72 17.46 8.79
N ARG A 82 11.18 17.27 9.99
CA ARG A 82 9.88 16.60 10.17
C ARG A 82 8.73 17.40 9.54
N SER A 83 8.73 18.72 9.72
CA SER A 83 7.71 19.61 9.14
C SER A 83 7.82 19.61 7.61
N SER A 84 9.04 19.76 7.10
CA SER A 84 9.39 19.69 5.67
C SER A 84 8.86 18.40 5.01
N ILE A 85 9.16 17.24 5.59
CA ILE A 85 8.74 15.93 5.06
C ILE A 85 7.22 15.71 5.17
N THR A 86 6.56 16.38 6.11
CA THR A 86 5.12 16.23 6.31
C THR A 86 4.33 17.07 5.32
N GLU A 87 4.81 18.28 5.02
CA GLU A 87 4.15 19.21 4.11
C GLU A 87 4.50 18.95 2.64
N TYR A 88 5.71 18.50 2.35
CA TYR A 88 6.25 18.37 1.00
C TYR A 88 6.69 16.93 0.73
N ASP A 89 6.08 16.29 -0.27
CA ASP A 89 6.23 14.86 -0.59
C ASP A 89 7.17 14.56 -1.77
N ASN A 90 7.58 15.58 -2.54
CA ASN A 90 8.39 15.39 -3.73
C ASN A 90 9.89 15.37 -3.38
N PHE A 91 10.42 14.22 -2.97
CA PHE A 91 11.86 14.00 -2.74
C PHE A 91 12.20 12.50 -2.77
N GLU A 92 13.49 12.16 -2.82
CA GLU A 92 13.94 10.76 -2.77
C GLU A 92 13.85 10.18 -1.35
N SER A 93 12.65 9.72 -0.97
CA SER A 93 12.37 9.24 0.39
C SER A 93 13.23 8.06 0.81
N LEU A 94 13.57 7.15 -0.11
CA LEU A 94 14.34 5.94 0.23
C LEU A 94 15.81 6.24 0.51
N SER A 95 16.44 7.09 -0.32
CA SER A 95 17.84 7.47 -0.17
C SER A 95 18.05 8.24 1.14
N LEU A 96 17.16 9.20 1.41
CA LEU A 96 17.16 9.97 2.65
C LEU A 96 16.98 9.07 3.88
N ALA A 97 16.04 8.13 3.85
CA ALA A 97 15.83 7.22 4.98
C ALA A 97 17.07 6.36 5.29
N GLN A 98 17.79 5.89 4.27
CA GLN A 98 19.02 5.11 4.46
C GLN A 98 20.16 5.92 5.07
N GLN A 99 20.27 7.20 4.73
CA GLN A 99 21.28 8.10 5.31
C GLN A 99 20.99 8.37 6.78
N ILE A 100 19.72 8.57 7.13
CA ILE A 100 19.29 8.97 8.47
C ILE A 100 19.20 7.76 9.43
N GLU A 101 19.04 6.53 8.91
CA GLU A 101 18.91 5.29 9.70
C GLU A 101 20.09 5.01 10.66
N ASN A 102 21.30 5.49 10.33
CA ASN A 102 22.50 5.28 11.15
C ASN A 102 22.93 6.54 11.93
N HIS A 103 22.09 7.58 11.98
CA HIS A 103 22.42 8.81 12.67
C HIS A 103 22.45 8.62 14.19
N GLU A 104 23.37 9.33 14.87
CA GLU A 104 23.60 9.17 16.32
C GLU A 104 22.34 9.55 17.14
N LEU A 105 21.68 10.64 16.74
CA LEU A 105 20.46 11.13 17.35
C LEU A 105 19.25 10.21 17.08
N LEU A 106 18.48 9.94 18.13
CA LEU A 106 17.27 9.10 18.07
C LEU A 106 16.16 9.74 17.24
N GLU A 107 16.00 11.07 17.28
CA GLU A 107 14.94 11.77 16.53
C GLU A 107 15.10 11.62 15.02
N PHE A 108 16.34 11.59 14.53
CA PHE A 108 16.61 11.32 13.12
C PHE A 108 16.21 9.89 12.74
N ARG A 109 16.61 8.89 13.52
CA ARG A 109 16.18 7.50 13.28
C ARG A 109 14.66 7.33 13.33
N ARG A 110 14.00 8.03 14.24
CA ARG A 110 12.54 8.13 14.30
C ARG A 110 11.94 8.72 13.02
N ILE A 111 12.52 9.81 12.50
CA ILE A 111 12.11 10.39 11.20
C ILE A 111 12.33 9.38 10.07
N ALA A 112 13.43 8.63 10.06
CA ALA A 112 13.67 7.57 9.08
C ALA A 112 12.56 6.49 9.13
N ALA A 113 12.14 6.06 10.32
CA ALA A 113 11.03 5.14 10.49
C ALA A 113 9.71 5.69 9.92
N ILE A 114 9.41 6.98 10.14
CA ILE A 114 8.25 7.67 9.56
C ILE A 114 8.33 7.72 8.03
N ILE A 115 9.51 8.00 7.46
CA ILE A 115 9.71 8.01 6.00
C ILE A 115 9.46 6.61 5.42
N TYR A 116 10.00 5.56 6.03
CA TYR A 116 9.77 4.17 5.60
C TYR A 116 8.28 3.78 5.70
N ARG A 117 7.60 4.24 6.75
CA ARG A 117 6.15 4.07 6.95
C ARG A 117 5.34 4.72 5.82
N LYS A 118 5.65 5.98 5.47
CA LYS A 118 5.02 6.67 4.32
C LYS A 118 5.27 5.94 2.99
N ASN A 119 6.43 5.33 2.83
CA ASN A 119 6.80 4.59 1.63
C ASN A 119 6.32 3.12 1.64
N THR A 120 5.40 2.75 2.54
CA THR A 120 4.82 1.38 2.67
C THR A 120 5.83 0.27 2.99
N LYS A 121 7.06 0.62 3.39
CA LYS A 121 8.09 -0.35 3.79
C LYS A 121 8.02 -0.57 5.30
N PHE A 122 6.95 -1.23 5.73
CA PHE A 122 6.65 -1.42 7.15
C PHE A 122 7.68 -2.29 7.87
N ASP A 123 8.22 -3.33 7.22
CA ASP A 123 9.23 -4.22 7.80
C ASP A 123 10.45 -3.46 8.35
N LYS A 124 11.04 -2.61 7.51
CA LYS A 124 12.20 -1.79 7.87
C LYS A 124 11.88 -0.76 8.95
N SER A 125 10.70 -0.15 8.87
CA SER A 125 10.25 0.82 9.86
C SER A 125 10.10 0.18 11.25
N ILE A 126 9.58 -1.05 11.30
CA ILE A 126 9.45 -1.84 12.53
C ILE A 126 10.82 -2.27 13.05
N GLU A 127 11.75 -2.71 12.20
CA GLU A 127 13.11 -3.08 12.60
C GLU A 127 13.87 -1.91 13.27
N ILE A 128 13.78 -0.71 12.68
CA ILE A 128 14.37 0.51 13.25
C ILE A 128 13.70 0.83 14.58
N SER A 129 12.37 0.80 14.63
CA SER A 129 11.62 1.08 15.86
C SER A 129 11.91 0.06 16.97
N LYS A 130 12.16 -1.22 16.62
CA LYS A 130 12.61 -2.28 17.54
C LYS A 130 14.01 -2.00 18.09
N LYS A 131 14.93 -1.52 17.24
CA LYS A 131 16.31 -1.17 17.62
C LYS A 131 16.38 0.04 18.57
N ASP A 132 15.47 0.99 18.38
CA ASP A 132 15.44 2.24 19.13
C ASP A 132 14.52 2.20 20.37
N GLU A 133 13.86 1.06 20.63
CA GLU A 133 12.90 0.86 21.72
C GLU A 133 11.72 1.86 21.69
N LEU A 134 11.41 2.40 20.51
CA LEU A 134 10.33 3.35 20.27
C LEU A 134 9.01 2.62 20.00
N TRP A 135 8.43 2.07 21.06
CA TRP A 135 7.28 1.18 20.96
C TRP A 135 6.02 1.85 20.45
N LYS A 136 5.76 3.11 20.82
CA LYS A 136 4.56 3.82 20.37
C LYS A 136 4.50 3.94 18.85
N ASP A 137 5.61 4.33 18.24
CA ASP A 137 5.72 4.51 16.79
C ASP A 137 5.67 3.16 16.06
N ALA A 138 6.22 2.09 16.65
CA ALA A 138 6.08 0.73 16.13
C ALA A 138 4.62 0.27 16.08
N ILE A 139 3.85 0.54 17.15
CA ILE A 139 2.42 0.19 17.25
C ILE A 139 1.61 0.94 16.20
N GLU A 140 1.84 2.25 16.05
CA GLU A 140 1.18 3.07 15.01
C GLU A 140 1.52 2.56 13.60
N THR A 141 2.77 2.17 13.36
CA THR A 141 3.23 1.62 12.08
C THR A 141 2.57 0.29 11.75
N VAL A 142 2.41 -0.60 12.73
CA VAL A 142 1.67 -1.86 12.52
C VAL A 142 0.19 -1.60 12.26
N ALA A 143 -0.44 -0.69 13.01
CA ALA A 143 -1.83 -0.32 12.81
C ALA A 143 -2.08 0.25 11.40
N GLU A 144 -1.16 1.06 10.88
CA GLU A 144 -1.20 1.58 9.51
C GLU A 144 -0.95 0.49 8.45
N SER A 145 -0.04 -0.45 8.71
CA SER A 145 0.31 -1.53 7.75
C SER A 145 -0.87 -2.44 7.41
N LYS A 146 -1.79 -2.64 8.36
CA LYS A 146 -2.89 -3.61 8.28
C LYS A 146 -2.46 -5.04 7.98
N ASP A 147 -1.18 -5.37 8.20
CA ASP A 147 -0.65 -6.71 8.00
C ASP A 147 -0.73 -7.53 9.29
N MET A 148 -1.55 -8.58 9.24
CA MET A 148 -1.76 -9.48 10.37
C MET A 148 -0.45 -10.13 10.84
N ARG A 149 0.42 -10.52 9.90
CA ARG A 149 1.67 -11.22 10.23
C ARG A 149 2.63 -10.34 11.04
N LEU A 150 2.76 -9.07 10.65
CA LEU A 150 3.63 -8.11 11.34
C LEU A 150 3.10 -7.79 12.74
N ALA A 151 1.77 -7.73 12.91
CA ALA A 151 1.15 -7.55 14.20
C ALA A 151 1.43 -8.72 15.16
N GLU A 152 1.33 -9.97 14.69
CA GLU A 152 1.65 -11.14 15.51
C GLU A 152 3.13 -11.21 15.87
N GLU A 153 4.03 -10.90 14.94
CA GLU A 153 5.47 -10.90 15.18
C GLU A 153 5.87 -9.83 16.21
N LEU A 154 5.36 -8.61 16.04
CA LEU A 154 5.61 -7.53 16.98
C LEU A 154 5.02 -7.84 18.37
N LEU A 155 3.84 -8.46 18.43
CA LEU A 155 3.23 -8.91 19.68
C LEU A 155 4.12 -9.94 20.38
N ARG A 156 4.62 -10.95 19.67
CA ARG A 156 5.53 -11.96 20.26
C ARG A 156 6.80 -11.32 20.80
N PHE A 157 7.36 -10.37 20.06
CA PHE A 157 8.55 -9.62 20.48
C PHE A 157 8.31 -8.81 21.77
N PHE A 158 7.20 -8.08 21.88
CA PHE A 158 6.89 -7.33 23.11
C PHE A 158 6.80 -8.20 24.36
N MET A 159 6.35 -9.43 24.19
CA MET A 159 6.19 -10.37 25.29
C MET A 159 7.53 -10.97 25.75
N GLU A 160 8.50 -11.07 24.85
CA GLU A 160 9.89 -11.38 25.20
C GLU A 160 10.55 -10.21 25.95
N THR A 161 10.25 -8.97 25.54
CA THR A 161 10.74 -7.74 26.21
C THR A 161 10.12 -7.57 27.62
N GLY A 162 8.93 -8.12 27.86
CA GLY A 162 8.31 -8.20 29.20
C GLY A 162 7.50 -6.97 29.64
N GLU A 163 7.30 -5.99 28.74
CA GLU A 163 6.55 -4.77 29.01
C GLU A 163 5.04 -5.00 28.87
N LYS A 164 4.35 -5.15 30.00
CA LYS A 164 2.93 -5.54 30.08
C LYS A 164 1.97 -4.47 29.53
N GLU A 165 2.36 -3.20 29.59
CA GLU A 165 1.54 -2.07 29.16
C GLU A 165 1.43 -1.98 27.64
N LEU A 166 2.50 -2.36 26.93
CA LEU A 166 2.54 -2.38 25.46
C LEU A 166 1.59 -3.43 24.88
N PHE A 167 1.37 -4.53 25.59
CA PHE A 167 0.42 -5.56 25.19
C PHE A 167 -1.02 -5.01 25.12
N ALA A 168 -1.45 -4.25 26.14
CA ALA A 168 -2.77 -3.62 26.14
C ALA A 168 -2.88 -2.55 25.02
N ALA A 169 -1.83 -1.76 24.82
CA ALA A 169 -1.79 -0.74 23.76
C ALA A 169 -1.86 -1.37 22.36
N MET A 170 -1.18 -2.50 22.13
CA MET A 170 -1.25 -3.26 20.88
C MET A 170 -2.64 -3.85 20.63
N LEU A 171 -3.25 -4.47 21.64
CA LEU A 171 -4.60 -5.03 21.51
C LEU A 171 -5.64 -3.95 21.19
N TYR A 172 -5.47 -2.74 21.74
CA TYR A 172 -6.36 -1.62 21.46
C TYR A 172 -6.16 -1.07 20.04
N SER A 173 -4.92 -0.73 19.68
CA SER A 173 -4.61 -0.10 18.39
C SER A 173 -4.79 -1.06 17.21
N CYS A 174 -4.48 -2.34 17.40
CA CYS A 174 -4.55 -3.38 16.36
C CYS A 174 -5.76 -4.30 16.52
N TYR A 175 -6.88 -3.80 17.06
CA TYR A 175 -8.09 -4.59 17.37
C TYR A 175 -8.58 -5.42 16.18
N GLU A 176 -8.59 -4.84 14.98
CA GLU A 176 -9.06 -5.51 13.75
C GLU A 176 -8.05 -6.53 13.19
N LEU A 177 -6.78 -6.40 13.54
CA LEU A 177 -5.68 -7.16 12.93
C LEU A 177 -5.31 -8.40 13.73
N ILE A 178 -5.38 -8.32 15.05
CA ILE A 178 -5.02 -9.42 15.93
C ILE A 178 -6.19 -10.40 16.01
N LYS A 179 -5.95 -11.67 15.71
CA LYS A 179 -6.97 -12.69 15.94
C LYS A 179 -7.10 -13.00 17.44
N PRO A 180 -8.33 -13.25 17.92
CA PRO A 180 -8.59 -13.54 19.33
C PRO A 180 -7.89 -14.78 19.87
N ASP A 181 -7.62 -15.78 19.03
CA ASP A 181 -6.89 -17.01 19.40
C ASP A 181 -5.44 -16.69 19.79
N VAL A 182 -4.73 -15.90 18.98
CA VAL A 182 -3.35 -15.47 19.26
C VAL A 182 -3.29 -14.56 20.47
N ALA A 183 -4.23 -13.61 20.59
CA ALA A 183 -4.32 -12.74 21.77
C ALA A 183 -4.51 -13.55 23.06
N MET A 184 -5.36 -14.59 23.02
CA MET A 184 -5.61 -15.47 24.17
C MET A 184 -4.43 -16.37 24.49
N GLU A 185 -3.78 -16.94 23.48
CA GLU A 185 -2.57 -17.76 23.67
C GLU A 185 -1.49 -16.95 24.39
N VAL A 186 -1.22 -15.73 23.91
CA VAL A 186 -0.22 -14.84 24.48
C VAL A 186 -0.61 -14.39 25.88
N ALA A 187 -1.85 -13.94 26.08
CA ALA A 187 -2.34 -13.53 27.40
C ALA A 187 -2.23 -14.66 28.44
N TRP A 188 -2.52 -15.90 28.03
CA TRP A 188 -2.43 -17.08 28.89
C TRP A 188 -0.99 -17.44 29.24
N ARG A 189 -0.08 -17.48 28.26
CA ARG A 189 1.33 -17.87 28.48
C ARG A 189 2.06 -16.94 29.44
N PHE A 190 1.76 -15.64 29.39
CA PHE A 190 2.45 -14.62 30.17
C PHE A 190 1.65 -14.12 31.38
N GLY A 191 0.46 -14.69 31.63
CA GLY A 191 -0.37 -14.33 32.78
C GLY A 191 -0.93 -12.91 32.72
N LEU A 192 -1.18 -12.37 31.52
CA LEU A 192 -1.69 -11.00 31.29
C LEU A 192 -3.18 -10.96 30.93
N ILE A 193 -3.95 -11.95 31.38
CA ILE A 193 -5.39 -12.05 31.05
C ILE A 193 -6.14 -10.79 31.47
N GLU A 194 -5.81 -10.20 32.63
CA GLU A 194 -6.43 -8.97 33.14
C GLU A 194 -6.28 -7.78 32.17
N TYR A 195 -5.14 -7.68 31.49
CA TYR A 195 -4.88 -6.64 30.47
C TYR A 195 -5.59 -6.92 29.14
N ALA A 196 -5.87 -8.20 28.84
CA ALA A 196 -6.58 -8.62 27.63
C ALA A 196 -8.12 -8.52 27.76
N MET A 197 -8.64 -8.43 28.99
CA MET A 197 -10.10 -8.45 29.23
C MET A 197 -10.88 -7.37 28.46
N PRO A 198 -10.45 -6.10 28.38
CA PRO A 198 -11.16 -5.09 27.60
C PRO A 198 -11.29 -5.45 26.12
N TYR A 199 -10.25 -6.04 25.53
CA TYR A 199 -10.25 -6.52 24.15
C TYR A 199 -11.28 -7.65 23.97
N PHE A 200 -11.32 -8.63 24.88
CA PHE A 200 -12.28 -9.72 24.80
C PHE A 200 -13.73 -9.28 25.01
N ILE A 201 -13.98 -8.31 25.89
CA ILE A 201 -15.32 -7.74 26.09
C ILE A 201 -15.82 -7.09 24.79
N GLN A 202 -14.96 -6.29 24.14
CA GLN A 202 -15.29 -5.66 22.87
C GLN A 202 -15.50 -6.69 21.75
N PHE A 203 -14.66 -7.73 21.69
CA PHE A 203 -14.80 -8.83 20.74
C PHE A 203 -16.12 -9.59 20.93
N MET A 204 -16.48 -9.93 22.17
CA MET A 204 -17.74 -10.61 22.50
C MET A 204 -18.96 -9.75 22.15
N LYS A 205 -18.90 -8.44 22.38
CA LYS A 205 -19.93 -7.49 21.97
C LYS A 205 -20.08 -7.46 20.44
N ASP A 206 -18.99 -7.43 19.69
CA ASP A 206 -19.02 -7.40 18.24
C ASP A 206 -19.53 -8.72 17.64
N LEU A 207 -19.18 -9.86 18.25
CA LEU A 207 -19.76 -11.15 17.89
C LEU A 207 -21.26 -11.20 18.14
N TYR A 208 -21.70 -10.73 19.32
CA TYR A 208 -23.12 -10.72 19.67
C TYR A 208 -23.92 -9.80 18.74
N THR A 209 -23.43 -8.60 18.47
CA THR A 209 -24.08 -7.65 17.55
C THR A 209 -24.09 -8.15 16.10
N LYS A 210 -23.04 -8.83 15.63
CA LYS A 210 -23.02 -9.48 14.30
C LYS A 210 -23.96 -10.69 14.23
N ALA A 211 -24.12 -11.43 15.32
CA ALA A 211 -25.04 -12.57 15.41
C ALA A 211 -26.51 -12.11 15.48
N GLU A 212 -26.77 -10.96 16.10
CA GLU A 212 -28.10 -10.34 16.18
C GLU A 212 -28.46 -9.55 14.90
N ALA A 213 -27.45 -9.14 14.11
CA ALA A 213 -27.68 -8.57 12.80
C ALA A 213 -28.29 -9.62 11.86
N PRO A 214 -29.45 -9.34 11.21
CA PRO A 214 -30.00 -10.26 10.22
C PRO A 214 -29.00 -10.44 9.08
N PRO A 215 -28.90 -11.64 8.46
CA PRO A 215 -27.99 -11.87 7.36
C PRO A 215 -28.22 -10.81 6.27
N PRO A 216 -27.15 -10.26 5.65
CA PRO A 216 -27.31 -9.28 4.59
C PRO A 216 -28.25 -9.88 3.55
N LYS A 217 -29.36 -9.18 3.27
CA LYS A 217 -30.26 -9.55 2.18
C LYS A 217 -29.39 -9.59 0.91
N LYS A 218 -29.13 -10.80 0.38
CA LYS A 218 -28.49 -10.95 -0.92
C LYS A 218 -29.14 -9.94 -1.89
N PRO A 219 -28.37 -9.11 -2.62
CA PRO A 219 -28.95 -8.21 -3.61
C PRO A 219 -29.82 -9.05 -4.55
N ALA A 220 -31.01 -8.53 -4.86
CA ALA A 220 -32.08 -9.25 -5.54
C ALA A 220 -31.76 -9.62 -7.02
N GLU A 221 -30.51 -9.53 -7.45
CA GLU A 221 -30.08 -9.82 -8.82
C GLU A 221 -29.76 -11.30 -9.06
N ASP A 222 -29.42 -12.08 -8.03
CA ASP A 222 -29.18 -13.53 -8.20
C ASP A 222 -30.49 -14.35 -8.27
N ARG A 223 -31.63 -13.78 -7.89
CA ARG A 223 -32.91 -14.50 -7.90
C ARG A 223 -33.47 -14.70 -9.31
N THR A 224 -33.08 -13.85 -10.27
CA THR A 224 -33.59 -13.95 -11.65
C THR A 224 -32.98 -15.15 -12.39
N HIS A 225 -31.78 -15.59 -12.02
CA HIS A 225 -31.12 -16.75 -12.64
C HIS A 225 -31.52 -18.10 -12.02
N GLU A 226 -31.78 -18.17 -10.70
CA GLU A 226 -32.30 -19.39 -10.08
C GLU A 226 -33.79 -19.63 -10.40
N ASP A 227 -34.62 -18.58 -10.44
CA ASP A 227 -36.05 -18.74 -10.74
C ASP A 227 -36.31 -19.13 -12.21
N THR A 228 -35.44 -18.73 -13.15
CA THR A 228 -35.56 -19.14 -14.56
C THR A 228 -35.11 -20.59 -14.80
N ALA A 229 -34.08 -21.06 -14.08
CA ALA A 229 -33.62 -22.45 -14.13
C ALA A 229 -34.66 -23.42 -13.52
N ASN A 230 -35.26 -23.05 -12.38
CA ASN A 230 -36.28 -23.86 -11.72
C ASN A 230 -37.58 -23.94 -12.56
N ARG A 231 -37.97 -22.85 -13.24
CA ARG A 231 -39.18 -22.83 -14.09
C ARG A 231 -39.01 -23.61 -15.39
N LEU A 232 -37.79 -23.73 -15.92
CA LEU A 232 -37.49 -24.57 -17.09
C LEU A 232 -37.51 -26.06 -16.74
N GLN A 233 -37.08 -26.45 -15.53
CA GLN A 233 -37.19 -27.85 -15.05
C GLN A 233 -38.63 -28.27 -14.75
N GLU A 234 -39.47 -27.39 -14.22
CA GLU A 234 -40.89 -27.69 -13.97
C GLU A 234 -41.70 -27.87 -15.26
N ILE A 235 -41.39 -27.14 -16.33
CA ILE A 235 -42.07 -27.27 -17.62
C ILE A 235 -41.71 -28.60 -18.32
N ASP A 236 -40.48 -29.11 -18.14
CA ASP A 236 -40.04 -30.39 -18.72
C ASP A 236 -40.65 -31.61 -17.98
N MET A 237 -40.84 -31.51 -16.66
CA MET A 237 -41.50 -32.56 -15.88
C MET A 237 -43.04 -32.56 -15.99
N GLY A 238 -43.64 -31.42 -16.39
CA GLY A 238 -45.10 -31.28 -16.55
C GLY A 238 -45.67 -31.86 -17.85
N PHE A 239 -44.83 -32.13 -18.86
CA PHE A 239 -45.25 -32.72 -20.13
C PHE A 239 -45.28 -34.26 -20.14
N LEU A 240 -44.78 -34.92 -19.08
CA LEU A 240 -44.52 -36.36 -19.08
C LEU A 240 -45.60 -37.23 -18.40
N PHE A 241 -46.63 -36.68 -17.76
CA PHE A 241 -47.65 -37.48 -17.06
C PHE A 241 -49.08 -36.91 -17.11
N PRO A 242 -49.91 -37.29 -18.10
CA PRO A 242 -51.35 -37.23 -17.96
C PRO A 242 -51.87 -38.56 -17.37
N HIS A 243 -52.63 -38.44 -16.27
CA HIS A 243 -53.62 -39.40 -15.78
C HIS A 243 -53.15 -40.73 -15.18
N ALA A 244 -53.21 -40.78 -13.84
CA ALA A 244 -53.25 -42.01 -13.06
C ALA A 244 -54.61 -42.73 -13.22
N GLY A 245 -54.57 -43.95 -13.79
CA GLY A 245 -55.70 -44.88 -13.90
C GLY A 245 -55.20 -46.30 -14.22
N VAL A 246 -55.17 -47.15 -13.20
CA VAL A 246 -54.84 -48.60 -13.07
C VAL A 246 -55.34 -49.52 -14.23
N PRO A 247 -54.94 -50.81 -14.35
CA PRO A 247 -53.65 -51.50 -14.56
C PRO A 247 -53.60 -52.36 -15.86
N GLN A 248 -52.43 -52.92 -16.25
CA GLN A 248 -52.21 -54.32 -16.74
C GLN A 248 -50.98 -54.45 -17.68
N ILE A 249 -50.04 -55.31 -17.25
CA ILE A 249 -49.27 -56.35 -17.97
C ILE A 249 -48.99 -56.14 -19.48
N GLN A 250 -47.70 -56.03 -19.85
CA GLN A 250 -47.01 -57.04 -20.70
C GLN A 250 -45.51 -56.72 -20.88
N ALA A 251 -44.69 -57.71 -20.54
CA ALA A 251 -43.28 -57.78 -20.83
C ALA A 251 -43.05 -58.39 -22.21
N ILE A 252 -42.20 -57.80 -23.05
CA ILE A 252 -41.46 -58.51 -24.10
C ILE A 252 -40.04 -57.94 -24.17
N MET A 253 -39.08 -58.85 -24.04
CA MET A 253 -37.63 -58.67 -24.08
C MET A 253 -37.08 -58.26 -25.47
N PRO A 254 -35.82 -57.80 -25.52
CA PRO A 254 -35.17 -57.23 -26.71
C PRO A 254 -34.46 -58.28 -27.58
N SER A 255 -34.17 -57.95 -28.84
CA SER A 255 -33.04 -58.58 -29.54
C SER A 255 -32.52 -57.81 -30.77
N PRO A 256 -31.23 -57.99 -31.12
CA PRO A 256 -30.41 -57.03 -31.85
C PRO A 256 -30.03 -57.43 -33.28
N GLY A 257 -29.64 -56.43 -34.07
CA GLY A 257 -28.65 -56.55 -35.15
C GLY A 257 -29.19 -56.44 -36.58
N SER A 258 -28.73 -55.42 -37.32
CA SER A 258 -28.07 -55.60 -38.64
C SER A 258 -27.69 -54.27 -39.29
N MET A 259 -26.37 -54.10 -39.41
CA MET A 259 -25.58 -53.58 -40.55
C MET A 259 -25.82 -52.21 -41.20
N GLY A 260 -24.69 -51.47 -41.26
CA GLY A 260 -24.21 -50.72 -42.43
C GLY A 260 -24.19 -49.20 -42.22
N GLY A 261 -23.10 -48.45 -42.31
CA GLY A 261 -21.71 -48.71 -42.67
C GLY A 261 -21.03 -47.36 -43.01
N MET A 262 -19.73 -47.20 -42.68
CA MET A 262 -18.76 -46.17 -43.14
C MET A 262 -19.15 -44.68 -42.92
N ASP A 263 -18.34 -43.85 -42.29
CA ASP A 263 -16.99 -43.49 -42.74
C ASP A 263 -16.09 -42.97 -41.60
N MET A 264 -14.79 -43.08 -41.83
CA MET A 264 -13.68 -43.06 -40.88
C MET A 264 -12.88 -41.75 -40.94
N GLY A 265 -12.20 -41.39 -39.85
CA GLY A 265 -11.10 -40.40 -39.85
C GLY A 265 -11.08 -39.54 -38.58
N MET A 266 -10.44 -39.94 -37.48
CA MET A 266 -9.01 -39.72 -37.15
C MET A 266 -8.52 -38.30 -37.46
N MET A 267 -7.70 -37.61 -36.70
CA MET A 267 -7.05 -37.76 -35.39
C MET A 267 -6.12 -36.54 -35.30
N GLY A 268 -6.13 -35.82 -34.17
CA GLY A 268 -4.95 -35.15 -33.61
C GLY A 268 -4.36 -33.89 -34.27
N GLY A 269 -3.81 -33.02 -33.40
CA GLY A 269 -2.61 -32.24 -33.71
C GLY A 269 -2.74 -30.71 -33.75
N PHE A 270 -2.53 -30.04 -32.61
CA PHE A 270 -1.81 -28.74 -32.54
C PHE A 270 -0.34 -28.93 -33.04
N PRO A 271 0.53 -27.90 -33.26
CA PRO A 271 0.40 -26.43 -33.14
C PRO A 271 1.08 -25.60 -34.29
N GLY A 272 1.01 -24.26 -34.25
CA GLY A 272 1.93 -23.34 -34.98
C GLY A 272 1.20 -22.07 -35.47
N MET A 273 1.42 -20.83 -34.99
CA MET A 273 2.63 -19.98 -34.91
C MET A 273 3.08 -19.45 -36.28
N ASN A 274 2.58 -18.28 -36.72
CA ASN A 274 3.37 -17.06 -37.07
C ASN A 274 2.46 -15.91 -37.62
N PRO A 275 2.90 -14.63 -37.54
CA PRO A 275 2.13 -13.43 -37.87
C PRO A 275 2.37 -12.96 -39.32
N ASN A 276 1.42 -12.19 -39.88
CA ASN A 276 1.59 -11.54 -41.19
C ASN A 276 1.62 -10.01 -41.06
N PRO A 277 2.67 -9.32 -41.55
CA PRO A 277 2.78 -7.86 -41.60
C PRO A 277 2.38 -7.28 -42.98
N GLY A 278 1.68 -6.15 -42.94
CA GLY A 278 1.95 -4.94 -43.75
C GLY A 278 1.77 -4.92 -45.28
N PHE A 279 1.07 -3.85 -45.71
CA PHE A 279 1.33 -3.01 -46.91
C PHE A 279 0.75 -3.38 -48.30
N MET A 280 -0.21 -2.58 -48.74
CA MET A 280 -0.51 -2.02 -50.09
C MET A 280 -2.01 -1.65 -50.10
N GLY A 281 -2.53 -0.51 -50.54
CA GLY A 281 -2.05 0.55 -51.42
C GLY A 281 -3.22 0.95 -52.34
N GLY A 282 -3.56 2.25 -52.42
CA GLY A 282 -4.54 2.85 -53.35
C GLY A 282 -5.97 2.94 -52.76
N GLY A 283 -6.68 4.07 -52.73
CA GLY A 283 -6.58 5.31 -53.50
C GLY A 283 -7.64 5.33 -54.60
N MET A 284 -8.61 6.24 -54.44
CA MET A 284 -9.39 6.93 -55.49
C MET A 284 -10.82 6.42 -55.84
N GLY A 285 -11.79 7.32 -55.66
CA GLY A 285 -12.88 7.56 -56.64
C GLY A 285 -14.28 7.06 -56.29
N GLY A 286 -15.23 7.99 -56.14
CA GLY A 286 -16.68 7.74 -56.07
C GLY A 286 -17.43 8.74 -55.22
#